data_AF-A0A504U891-F1
#
_entry.id   AF-A0A504U891-F1
#
_cell.length_a   1.000
_cell.length_b   1.000
_cell.length_c   1.000
_cell.angle_alpha   90.00
_cell.angle_beta   90.00
_cell.angle_gamma   90.00
#
_symmetry.space_group_name_H-M   'P 1'
#
loop_
_entity.id
_entity.type
_entity.pdbx_description
1 polymer ?
#
loop_
_entity_poly.entity_id
_entity_poly.type
_entity_poly.pdbx_seq_one_letter_code
_entity_poly.pdbx_strand_id
1 'polypeptide(L)'
;MHDALAVRSQGHRPIHPTVEPYLTLPVWQQAVTLLQQAGLNDAMLAYCRSMAAPSTFRWPANKIFAQKMRYITCYMLIGLETRFRMGLGPPPSMTDLQAVVPGSPRQVSDLIAGLRIGGYVIAERNASDRRSVQLRATPALVQEVARSPLAFLEASERLVPEGVSLVDTFRSDPDRMARLVGHSVMRYQEQDVLFAPFATIVDFTGRDSGYLILCAVMGAYLATCSQQSWDLPVSYDVLAQRFQVSRQHVGNVLAHAASSGLFVTRAGVVQSVSDAFVTEFSTWSVGQMSHFRTLALEALA
;
A
#
# COMPACT_ATOMS: atom_id res chain seq x y z
N MET A 1 -15.22 11.49 32.04
CA MET A 1 -14.48 12.49 31.24
C MET A 1 -14.37 11.95 29.82
N HIS A 2 -15.50 11.98 29.11
CA HIS A 2 -15.66 11.57 27.70
C HIS A 2 -15.96 12.85 26.97
N ASP A 3 -14.96 13.45 26.32
CA ASP A 3 -15.13 14.54 25.34
C ASP A 3 -13.74 14.89 24.78
N ALA A 4 -13.39 14.33 23.61
CA ALA A 4 -12.28 14.84 22.79
C ALA A 4 -12.25 14.27 21.35
N LEU A 5 -13.38 13.81 20.80
CA LEU A 5 -13.47 13.52 19.36
C LEU A 5 -14.62 14.36 18.79
N ALA A 6 -14.43 15.68 18.85
CA ALA A 6 -15.34 16.62 18.23
C ALA A 6 -15.39 16.34 16.72
N VAL A 7 -16.61 16.05 16.24
CA VAL A 7 -16.96 15.96 14.83
C VAL A 7 -16.56 17.27 14.15
N ARG A 8 -15.48 17.26 13.35
CA ARG A 8 -15.10 18.41 12.53
C ARG A 8 -15.99 18.44 11.29
N SER A 9 -16.85 19.46 11.23
CA SER A 9 -17.62 19.86 10.05
C SER A 9 -16.70 20.41 8.95
N GLN A 10 -17.26 20.45 7.73
CA GLN A 10 -16.66 20.75 6.42
C GLN A 10 -15.83 22.07 6.37
N GLY A 11 -14.60 22.03 6.85
CA GLY A 11 -13.55 23.02 6.55
C GLY A 11 -12.60 22.49 5.47
N HIS A 12 -11.88 23.40 4.80
CA HIS A 12 -10.81 23.04 3.87
C HIS A 12 -9.80 22.12 4.59
N ARG A 13 -9.64 20.88 4.09
CA ARG A 13 -8.71 19.95 4.72
C ARG A 13 -7.28 20.37 4.40
N PRO A 14 -6.38 20.46 5.41
CA PRO A 14 -5.00 20.83 5.17
C PRO A 14 -4.28 19.74 4.38
N ILE A 15 -3.31 20.18 3.57
CA ILE A 15 -2.37 19.30 2.88
C ILE A 15 -1.09 19.19 3.70
N HIS A 16 -0.47 18.01 3.70
CA HIS A 16 0.80 17.83 4.39
C HIS A 16 1.91 18.67 3.74
N PRO A 17 2.68 19.48 4.48
CA PRO A 17 3.58 20.48 3.89
C PRO A 17 4.70 19.90 3.03
N THR A 18 5.09 18.64 3.25
CA THR A 18 6.15 18.01 2.46
C THR A 18 5.79 17.77 0.99
N VAL A 19 4.50 17.90 0.62
CA VAL A 19 4.09 17.82 -0.79
C VAL A 19 3.98 19.16 -1.49
N GLU A 20 4.19 20.28 -0.79
CA GLU A 20 4.19 21.63 -1.38
C GLU A 20 5.06 21.75 -2.65
N PRO A 21 6.29 21.19 -2.70
CA PRO A 21 7.12 21.26 -3.90
C PRO A 21 6.55 20.52 -5.12
N TYR A 22 5.56 19.65 -4.91
CA TYR A 22 5.02 18.75 -5.94
C TYR A 22 3.59 19.11 -6.36
N LEU A 23 2.98 20.17 -5.81
CA LEU A 23 1.57 20.52 -6.06
C LEU A 23 1.24 20.85 -7.52
N THR A 24 2.25 21.19 -8.31
CA THR A 24 2.09 21.45 -9.75
C THR A 24 2.00 20.17 -10.58
N LEU A 25 2.36 19.01 -10.01
CA LEU A 25 2.27 17.73 -10.72
C LEU A 25 0.80 17.30 -10.84
N PRO A 26 0.40 16.69 -11.99
CA PRO A 26 -0.99 16.27 -12.21
C PRO A 26 -1.57 15.38 -11.10
N VAL A 27 -0.75 14.47 -10.56
CA VAL A 27 -1.14 13.60 -9.44
C VAL A 27 -1.55 14.40 -8.20
N TRP A 28 -0.85 15.49 -7.89
CA TRP A 28 -1.15 16.30 -6.70
C TRP A 28 -2.29 17.28 -6.95
N GLN A 29 -2.49 17.78 -8.18
CA GLN A 29 -3.66 18.58 -8.54
C GLN A 29 -4.97 17.78 -8.35
N GLN A 30 -5.00 16.53 -8.82
CA GLN A 30 -6.14 15.64 -8.61
C GLN A 30 -6.27 15.22 -7.13
N ALA A 31 -5.17 14.91 -6.45
CA ALA A 31 -5.19 14.55 -5.03
C ALA A 31 -5.77 15.68 -4.15
N VAL A 32 -5.44 16.94 -4.43
CA VAL A 32 -6.04 18.11 -3.74
C VAL A 32 -7.55 18.16 -3.95
N THR A 33 -8.03 17.82 -5.14
CA THR A 33 -9.47 17.75 -5.43
C THR A 33 -10.16 16.63 -4.65
N LEU A 34 -9.53 15.45 -4.56
CA LEU A 34 -10.02 14.32 -3.75
C LEU A 34 -10.02 14.66 -2.25
N LEU A 35 -9.04 15.42 -1.78
CA LEU A 35 -8.89 15.82 -0.38
C LEU A 35 -10.09 16.64 0.12
N GLN A 36 -10.76 17.38 -0.76
CA GLN A 36 -11.91 18.22 -0.41
C GLN A 36 -13.26 17.50 -0.51
N GLN A 37 -13.30 16.22 -0.87
CA GLN A 37 -14.55 15.46 -1.01
C GLN A 37 -15.17 15.14 0.36
N ALA A 38 -16.48 15.35 0.49
CA ALA A 38 -17.22 15.12 1.74
C ALA A 38 -17.14 13.66 2.23
N GLY A 39 -17.00 12.69 1.32
CA GLY A 39 -16.90 11.25 1.62
C GLY A 39 -15.50 10.73 1.92
N LEU A 40 -14.48 11.59 2.04
CA LEU A 40 -13.08 11.14 2.15
C LEU A 40 -12.84 10.22 3.36
N ASN A 41 -13.44 10.52 4.52
CA ASN A 41 -13.28 9.67 5.70
C ASN A 41 -13.82 8.26 5.47
N ASP A 42 -14.99 8.14 4.83
CA ASP A 42 -15.61 6.86 4.53
C ASP A 42 -14.80 6.06 3.49
N ALA A 43 -14.26 6.74 2.48
CA ALA A 43 -13.38 6.13 1.48
C ALA A 43 -12.08 5.61 2.11
N MET A 44 -11.43 6.40 2.97
CA MET A 44 -10.23 5.97 3.70
C MET A 44 -10.54 4.86 4.73
N LEU A 45 -11.71 4.92 5.38
CA LEU A 45 -12.15 3.87 6.29
C LEU A 45 -12.33 2.54 5.53
N ALA A 46 -12.93 2.58 4.34
CA ALA A 46 -13.07 1.41 3.49
C ALA A 46 -11.71 0.83 3.07
N TYR A 47 -10.76 1.70 2.71
CA TYR A 47 -9.38 1.32 2.46
C TYR A 47 -8.75 0.61 3.68
N CYS A 48 -8.86 1.20 4.87
CA CYS A 48 -8.34 0.62 6.11
C CYS A 48 -8.99 -0.75 6.42
N ARG A 49 -10.30 -0.91 6.21
CA ARG A 49 -11.00 -2.20 6.36
C ARG A 49 -10.43 -3.25 5.41
N SER A 50 -10.22 -2.89 4.14
CA SER A 50 -9.64 -3.79 3.14
C SER A 50 -8.23 -4.26 3.54
N MET A 51 -7.40 -3.36 4.06
CA MET A 51 -6.04 -3.72 4.50
C MET A 51 -6.01 -4.53 5.80
N ALA A 52 -6.95 -4.28 6.72
CA ALA A 52 -7.06 -5.02 7.98
C ALA A 52 -7.75 -6.39 7.84
N ALA A 53 -8.41 -6.65 6.70
CA ALA A 53 -8.99 -7.96 6.41
C ALA A 53 -7.91 -9.06 6.35
N PRO A 54 -8.25 -10.33 6.60
CA PRO A 54 -7.32 -11.43 6.37
C PRO A 54 -6.94 -11.49 4.88
N SER A 55 -5.71 -11.88 4.54
CA SER A 55 -5.40 -12.26 3.15
C SER A 55 -6.23 -13.49 2.79
N THR A 56 -6.73 -13.51 1.56
CA THR A 56 -7.48 -14.63 0.99
C THR A 56 -6.59 -15.81 0.61
N PHE A 57 -5.26 -15.64 0.63
CA PHE A 57 -4.31 -16.69 0.26
C PHE A 57 -3.80 -17.49 1.48
N ARG A 58 -3.67 -18.80 1.33
CA ARG A 58 -3.36 -19.75 2.43
C ARG A 58 -1.88 -19.79 2.85
N TRP A 59 -0.97 -19.28 2.02
CA TRP A 59 0.45 -19.13 2.36
C TRP A 59 0.64 -17.87 3.23
N PRO A 60 1.68 -17.74 4.08
CA PRO A 60 1.78 -16.65 5.05
C PRO A 60 2.08 -15.29 4.38
N ALA A 61 1.11 -14.76 3.64
CA ALA A 61 1.18 -13.55 2.84
C ALA A 61 1.60 -12.35 3.70
N ASN A 62 1.08 -12.24 4.92
CA ASN A 62 1.47 -11.18 5.85
C ASN A 62 2.97 -11.22 6.20
N LYS A 63 3.56 -12.42 6.35
CA LYS A 63 5.00 -12.51 6.61
C LYS A 63 5.83 -12.04 5.43
N ILE A 64 5.32 -12.14 4.21
CA ILE A 64 6.08 -11.84 3.00
C ILE A 64 5.82 -10.42 2.55
N PHE A 65 4.58 -10.02 2.38
CA PHE A 65 4.22 -8.74 1.76
C PHE A 65 4.05 -7.60 2.77
N ALA A 66 3.95 -7.89 4.07
CA ALA A 66 3.79 -6.84 5.09
C ALA A 66 5.13 -6.28 5.61
N GLN A 67 6.23 -6.44 4.85
CA GLN A 67 7.53 -5.84 5.14
C GLN A 67 8.05 -5.12 3.89
N LYS A 68 8.47 -3.86 4.03
CA LYS A 68 8.89 -2.98 2.92
C LYS A 68 9.84 -3.64 1.91
N MET A 69 10.94 -4.23 2.36
CA MET A 69 11.96 -4.80 1.45
C MET A 69 11.36 -5.90 0.58
N ARG A 70 10.58 -6.81 1.19
CA ARG A 70 9.97 -7.94 0.49
C ARG A 70 8.88 -7.48 -0.49
N TYR A 71 8.03 -6.54 -0.06
CA TYR A 71 7.03 -5.94 -0.94
C TYR A 71 7.68 -5.24 -2.13
N ILE A 72 8.67 -4.36 -1.90
CA ILE A 72 9.39 -3.63 -2.95
C ILE A 72 10.05 -4.60 -3.92
N THR A 73 10.63 -5.71 -3.45
CA THR A 73 11.23 -6.71 -4.35
C THR A 73 10.20 -7.31 -5.31
N CYS A 74 8.99 -7.62 -4.81
CA CYS A 74 7.92 -8.16 -5.64
C CYS A 74 7.35 -7.11 -6.60
N TYR A 75 7.17 -5.88 -6.10
CA TYR A 75 6.73 -4.73 -6.88
C TYR A 75 7.71 -4.42 -8.04
N MET A 76 9.01 -4.39 -7.76
CA MET A 76 10.04 -4.18 -8.77
C MET A 76 10.11 -5.31 -9.80
N LEU A 77 9.91 -6.57 -9.39
CA LEU A 77 9.83 -7.70 -10.35
C LEU A 77 8.70 -7.50 -11.36
N ILE A 78 7.50 -7.08 -10.90
CA ILE A 78 6.36 -6.78 -11.79
C ILE A 78 6.69 -5.62 -12.72
N GLY A 79 7.37 -4.59 -12.22
CA GLY A 79 7.86 -3.46 -13.02
C GLY A 79 8.84 -3.88 -14.12
N LEU A 80 9.87 -4.66 -13.76
CA LEU A 80 10.84 -5.19 -14.72
C LEU A 80 10.16 -6.06 -15.80
N GLU A 81 9.24 -6.93 -15.40
CA GLU A 81 8.49 -7.76 -16.35
C GLU A 81 7.62 -6.91 -17.29
N THR A 82 6.97 -5.86 -16.76
CA THR A 82 6.17 -4.94 -17.58
C THR A 82 7.04 -4.19 -18.59
N ARG A 83 8.19 -3.66 -18.16
CA ARG A 83 9.16 -3.01 -19.05
C ARG A 83 9.66 -3.94 -20.15
N PHE A 84 9.96 -5.20 -19.80
CA PHE A 84 10.36 -6.20 -20.79
C PHE A 84 9.26 -6.46 -21.82
N ARG A 85 8.01 -6.65 -21.38
CA ARG A 85 6.85 -6.84 -22.29
C ARG A 85 6.62 -5.63 -23.21
N MET A 86 7.01 -4.43 -22.78
CA MET A 86 6.95 -3.20 -23.58
C MET A 86 8.19 -3.00 -24.49
N GLY A 87 9.19 -3.89 -24.46
CA GLY A 87 10.44 -3.73 -25.21
C GLY A 87 11.40 -2.69 -24.63
N LEU A 88 11.19 -2.26 -23.38
CA LEU A 88 11.96 -1.19 -22.70
C LEU A 88 13.09 -1.72 -21.80
N GLY A 89 13.42 -3.01 -21.89
CA GLY A 89 14.46 -3.65 -21.09
C GLY A 89 14.64 -5.12 -21.42
N PRO A 90 15.67 -5.77 -20.85
CA PRO A 90 15.90 -7.20 -21.01
C PRO A 90 14.86 -8.04 -20.24
N PRO A 91 14.76 -9.36 -20.52
CA PRO A 91 13.99 -10.27 -19.68
C PRO A 91 14.45 -10.18 -18.21
N PRO A 92 13.55 -10.07 -17.22
CA PRO A 92 13.96 -9.88 -15.83
C PRO A 92 14.82 -11.05 -15.33
N SER A 93 16.00 -10.75 -14.80
CA SER A 93 16.87 -11.74 -14.17
C SER A 93 17.06 -11.46 -12.67
N MET A 94 17.70 -12.39 -11.97
CA MET A 94 18.10 -12.18 -10.57
C MET A 94 19.05 -10.98 -10.43
N THR A 95 19.96 -10.81 -11.38
CA THR A 95 20.93 -9.70 -11.37
C THR A 95 20.23 -8.36 -11.55
N ASP A 96 19.28 -8.26 -12.49
CA ASP A 96 18.50 -7.04 -12.70
C ASP A 96 17.71 -6.68 -11.45
N LEU A 97 17.08 -7.68 -10.81
CA LEU A 97 16.30 -7.46 -9.60
C LEU A 97 17.18 -7.01 -8.43
N GLN A 98 18.35 -7.63 -8.23
CA GLN A 98 19.30 -7.25 -7.17
C GLN A 98 19.86 -5.84 -7.34
N ALA A 99 19.94 -5.33 -8.57
CA ALA A 99 20.44 -3.99 -8.85
C ALA A 99 19.46 -2.87 -8.48
N VAL A 100 18.16 -3.16 -8.41
CA VAL A 100 17.11 -2.12 -8.25
C VAL A 100 16.37 -2.17 -6.90
N VAL A 101 16.69 -3.14 -6.03
CA VAL A 101 16.02 -3.31 -4.73
C VAL A 101 16.94 -2.98 -3.57
N PRO A 102 16.43 -2.45 -2.44
CA PRO A 102 17.25 -2.00 -1.30
C PRO A 102 17.80 -3.12 -0.41
N GLY A 103 17.83 -4.38 -0.87
CA GLY A 103 18.25 -5.56 -0.11
C GLY A 103 19.61 -6.12 -0.55
N SER A 104 20.32 -6.80 0.34
CA SER A 104 21.55 -7.52 -0.05
C SER A 104 21.24 -8.62 -1.08
N PRO A 105 22.17 -8.95 -1.99
CA PRO A 105 21.97 -10.02 -2.99
C PRO A 105 21.51 -11.35 -2.38
N ARG A 106 22.02 -11.69 -1.19
CA ARG A 106 21.61 -12.89 -0.45
C ARG A 106 20.16 -12.84 -0.01
N GLN A 107 19.72 -11.73 0.61
CA GLN A 107 18.33 -11.57 1.04
C GLN A 107 17.34 -11.64 -0.12
N VAL A 108 17.69 -11.03 -1.26
CA VAL A 108 16.87 -11.07 -2.48
C VAL A 108 16.80 -12.50 -3.02
N SER A 109 17.92 -13.21 -3.05
CA SER A 109 17.98 -14.61 -3.52
C SER A 109 17.13 -15.53 -2.64
N ASP A 110 17.27 -15.43 -1.32
CA ASP A 110 16.51 -16.22 -0.35
C ASP A 110 15.00 -15.95 -0.47
N LEU A 111 14.61 -14.68 -0.65
CA LEU A 111 13.22 -14.30 -0.87
C LEU A 111 12.66 -14.89 -2.17
N ILE A 112 13.36 -14.74 -3.30
CA ILE A 112 12.91 -15.29 -4.59
C ILE A 112 12.85 -16.82 -4.56
N ALA A 113 13.80 -17.49 -3.91
CA ALA A 113 13.75 -18.93 -3.72
C ALA A 113 12.48 -19.34 -2.94
N GLY A 114 12.16 -18.64 -1.85
CA GLY A 114 10.91 -18.84 -1.11
C GLY A 114 9.67 -18.60 -1.97
N LEU A 115 9.62 -17.49 -2.70
CA LEU A 115 8.49 -17.15 -3.58
C LEU A 115 8.28 -18.18 -4.70
N ARG A 116 9.35 -18.78 -5.22
CA ARG A 116 9.26 -19.88 -6.20
C ARG A 116 8.64 -21.14 -5.59
N ILE A 117 9.07 -21.54 -4.39
CA ILE A 117 8.47 -22.67 -3.64
C ILE A 117 6.98 -22.39 -3.37
N GLY A 118 6.64 -21.14 -3.06
CA GLY A 118 5.26 -20.70 -2.82
C GLY A 118 4.40 -20.50 -4.08
N GLY A 119 4.93 -20.70 -5.29
CA GLY A 119 4.18 -20.53 -6.54
C GLY A 119 3.92 -19.06 -6.95
N TYR A 120 4.65 -18.12 -6.36
CA TYR A 120 4.53 -16.68 -6.64
C TYR A 120 5.44 -16.21 -7.78
N VAL A 121 6.56 -16.91 -8.01
CA VAL A 121 7.53 -16.58 -9.05
C VAL A 121 7.84 -17.84 -9.86
N ILE A 122 7.90 -17.67 -11.18
CA ILE A 122 8.37 -18.70 -12.11
C ILE A 122 9.77 -18.29 -12.58
N ALA A 123 10.66 -19.27 -12.67
CA ALA A 123 11.98 -19.12 -13.26
C ALA A 123 12.05 -19.99 -14.52
N GLU A 124 12.00 -19.37 -15.69
CA GLU A 124 11.98 -20.04 -16.99
C GLU A 124 13.35 -19.88 -17.66
N ARG A 125 13.87 -20.93 -18.31
CA ARG A 125 15.06 -20.76 -19.15
C ARG A 125 14.65 -19.97 -20.38
N ASN A 126 15.42 -18.94 -20.70
CA ASN A 126 15.15 -18.14 -21.88
C ASN A 126 15.28 -19.02 -23.15
N ALA A 127 14.33 -18.88 -24.06
CA ALA A 127 14.29 -19.64 -25.30
C ALA A 127 15.45 -19.29 -26.24
N SER A 128 15.91 -18.03 -26.23
CA SER A 128 17.01 -17.55 -27.09
C SER A 128 18.40 -17.75 -26.49
N ASP A 129 18.52 -17.78 -25.16
CA ASP A 129 19.76 -18.11 -24.45
C ASP A 129 19.46 -19.04 -23.27
N ARG A 130 19.70 -20.34 -23.48
CA ARG A 130 19.48 -21.40 -22.48
C ARG A 130 20.32 -21.24 -21.21
N ARG A 131 21.34 -20.37 -21.21
CA ARG A 131 22.16 -20.05 -20.02
C ARG A 131 21.51 -18.97 -19.16
N SER A 132 20.57 -18.20 -19.69
CA SER A 132 19.85 -17.16 -18.96
C SER A 132 18.53 -17.68 -18.39
N VAL A 133 18.21 -17.25 -17.16
CA VAL A 133 16.98 -17.59 -16.44
C VAL A 133 16.17 -16.31 -16.29
N GLN A 134 14.97 -16.32 -16.86
CA GLN A 134 14.00 -15.25 -16.73
C GLN A 134 13.12 -15.48 -15.49
N LEU A 135 12.96 -14.45 -14.67
CA LEU A 135 12.01 -14.40 -13.58
C LEU A 135 10.68 -13.81 -14.07
N ARG A 136 9.57 -14.41 -13.67
CA ARG A 136 8.21 -13.94 -13.98
C ARG A 136 7.32 -13.97 -12.75
N ALA A 137 6.54 -12.92 -12.55
CA ALA A 137 5.51 -12.87 -11.53
C ALA A 137 4.31 -13.73 -11.94
N THR A 138 3.78 -14.54 -11.02
CA THR A 138 2.50 -15.23 -11.27
C THR A 138 1.33 -14.29 -11.00
N PRO A 139 0.13 -14.59 -11.54
CA PRO A 139 -1.09 -13.85 -11.20
C PRO A 139 -1.33 -13.74 -9.68
N ALA A 140 -0.99 -14.76 -8.91
CA ALA A 140 -1.10 -14.74 -7.45
C ALA A 140 -0.18 -13.66 -6.82
N LEU A 141 1.04 -13.49 -7.33
CA LEU A 141 1.94 -12.44 -6.86
C LEU A 141 1.40 -11.06 -7.18
N VAL A 142 0.92 -10.89 -8.42
CA VAL A 142 0.33 -9.64 -8.86
C VAL A 142 -0.86 -9.28 -7.97
N GLN A 143 -1.75 -10.22 -7.67
CA GLN A 143 -2.91 -9.98 -6.81
C GLN A 143 -2.53 -9.56 -5.39
N GLU A 144 -1.54 -10.20 -4.76
CA GLU A 144 -1.09 -9.83 -3.41
C GLU A 144 -0.42 -8.46 -3.39
N VAL A 145 0.44 -8.15 -4.36
CA VAL A 145 1.07 -6.82 -4.49
C VAL A 145 0.01 -5.76 -4.81
N ALA A 146 -0.97 -6.08 -5.65
CA ALA A 146 -2.03 -5.17 -6.06
C ALA A 146 -3.08 -4.91 -4.97
N ARG A 147 -3.05 -5.58 -3.82
CA ARG A 147 -4.06 -5.43 -2.77
C ARG A 147 -4.24 -3.98 -2.31
N SER A 148 -3.13 -3.29 -2.00
CA SER A 148 -3.16 -1.88 -1.61
C SER A 148 -3.52 -0.95 -2.77
N PRO A 149 -2.89 -1.07 -3.97
CA PRO A 149 -3.30 -0.35 -5.18
C PRO A 149 -4.81 -0.44 -5.50
N LEU A 150 -5.37 -1.65 -5.48
CA LEU A 150 -6.80 -1.89 -5.71
C LEU A 150 -7.67 -1.21 -4.65
N ALA A 151 -7.29 -1.29 -3.38
CA ALA A 151 -8.05 -0.66 -2.30
C ALA A 151 -8.04 0.88 -2.44
N PHE A 152 -6.94 1.47 -2.91
CA PHE A 152 -6.90 2.91 -3.22
C PHE A 152 -7.73 3.27 -4.45
N LEU A 153 -7.67 2.46 -5.50
CA LEU A 153 -8.51 2.66 -6.68
C LEU A 153 -9.99 2.62 -6.29
N GLU A 154 -10.40 1.64 -5.48
CA GLU A 154 -11.77 1.52 -4.97
C GLU A 154 -12.18 2.72 -4.10
N ALA A 155 -11.29 3.18 -3.21
CA ALA A 155 -11.54 4.38 -2.43
C ALA A 155 -11.70 5.62 -3.32
N SER A 156 -10.90 5.74 -4.40
CA SER A 156 -11.02 6.84 -5.36
C SER A 156 -12.34 6.79 -6.14
N GLU A 157 -12.80 5.60 -6.54
CA GLU A 157 -14.06 5.41 -7.26
C GLU A 157 -15.27 5.78 -6.40
N ARG A 158 -15.21 5.51 -5.09
CA ARG A 158 -16.26 5.93 -4.16
C ARG A 158 -16.39 7.45 -4.07
N LEU A 159 -15.30 8.18 -4.23
CA LEU A 159 -15.28 9.65 -4.19
C LEU A 159 -15.70 10.26 -5.51
N VAL A 160 -15.25 9.68 -6.62
CA VAL A 160 -15.55 10.13 -7.97
C VAL A 160 -15.96 8.92 -8.80
N PRO A 161 -17.26 8.58 -8.83
CA PRO A 161 -17.74 7.46 -9.61
C PRO A 161 -17.50 7.66 -11.11
N GLU A 162 -17.23 6.57 -11.83
CA GLU A 162 -17.12 6.54 -13.28
C GLU A 162 -18.29 5.77 -13.89
N GLY A 163 -18.54 5.93 -15.18
CA GLY A 163 -19.55 5.17 -15.90
C GLY A 163 -19.24 3.67 -16.03
N VAL A 164 -17.98 3.28 -15.82
CA VAL A 164 -17.48 1.89 -15.82
C VAL A 164 -16.74 1.65 -14.52
N SER A 165 -16.92 0.48 -13.90
CA SER A 165 -16.14 0.12 -12.72
C SER A 165 -14.68 -0.17 -13.10
N LEU A 166 -13.79 0.76 -12.75
CA LEU A 166 -12.34 0.59 -12.85
C LEU A 166 -11.90 -0.60 -12.00
N VAL A 167 -12.36 -0.69 -10.75
CA VAL A 167 -11.98 -1.78 -9.85
C VAL A 167 -12.33 -3.15 -10.42
N ASP A 168 -13.54 -3.35 -10.93
CA ASP A 168 -13.93 -4.66 -11.47
C ASP A 168 -13.19 -4.98 -12.77
N THR A 169 -12.92 -3.97 -13.60
CA THR A 169 -12.12 -4.11 -14.83
C THR A 169 -10.72 -4.61 -14.52
N PHE A 170 -10.05 -4.05 -13.51
CA PHE A 170 -8.70 -4.44 -13.14
C PHE A 170 -8.63 -5.69 -12.27
N ARG A 171 -9.65 -5.97 -11.45
CA ARG A 171 -9.74 -7.17 -10.61
C ARG A 171 -9.94 -8.44 -11.44
N SER A 172 -10.69 -8.36 -12.53
CA SER A 172 -11.03 -9.51 -13.39
C SER A 172 -9.93 -9.90 -14.39
N ASP A 173 -8.95 -9.02 -14.62
CA ASP A 173 -7.87 -9.23 -15.59
C ASP A 173 -6.49 -9.07 -14.93
N PRO A 174 -5.84 -10.18 -14.51
CA PRO A 174 -4.52 -10.14 -13.89
C PRO A 174 -3.42 -9.52 -14.75
N ASP A 175 -3.52 -9.59 -16.08
CA ASP A 175 -2.54 -8.98 -16.97
C ASP A 175 -2.71 -7.46 -17.04
N ARG A 176 -3.95 -6.95 -17.01
CA ARG A 176 -4.21 -5.52 -16.82
C ARG A 176 -3.70 -5.04 -15.47
N MET A 177 -3.93 -5.81 -14.41
CA MET A 177 -3.42 -5.47 -13.08
C MET A 177 -1.88 -5.42 -13.06
N ALA A 178 -1.22 -6.40 -13.68
CA ALA A 178 0.24 -6.42 -13.77
C ALA A 178 0.77 -5.17 -14.49
N ARG A 179 0.12 -4.76 -15.59
CA ARG A 179 0.48 -3.52 -16.30
C ARG A 179 0.27 -2.27 -15.44
N LEU A 180 -0.86 -2.17 -14.74
CA LEU A 180 -1.14 -1.05 -13.82
C LEU A 180 -0.04 -0.91 -12.76
N VAL A 181 0.29 -2.02 -12.09
CA VAL A 181 1.36 -2.07 -11.08
C VAL A 181 2.72 -1.76 -11.72
N GLY A 182 3.00 -2.28 -12.91
CA GLY A 182 4.23 -2.03 -13.63
C GLY A 182 4.43 -0.56 -14.02
N HIS A 183 3.38 0.11 -14.53
CA HIS A 183 3.42 1.55 -14.78
C HIS A 183 3.62 2.34 -13.49
N SER A 184 3.01 1.91 -12.39
CA SER A 184 3.24 2.50 -11.08
C SER A 184 4.71 2.40 -10.65
N VAL A 185 5.40 1.28 -10.94
CA VAL A 185 6.85 1.13 -10.67
C VAL A 185 7.64 2.14 -11.48
N MET A 186 7.31 2.32 -12.76
CA MET A 186 8.00 3.26 -13.65
C MET A 186 7.88 4.69 -13.13
N ARG A 187 6.67 5.15 -12.77
CA ARG A 187 6.46 6.49 -12.19
C ARG A 187 7.22 6.68 -10.88
N TYR A 188 7.24 5.66 -10.03
CA TYR A 188 8.02 5.67 -8.78
C TYR A 188 9.52 5.83 -9.02
N GLN A 189 10.06 5.12 -10.01
CA GLN A 189 11.49 5.20 -10.36
C GLN A 189 11.87 6.52 -11.03
N GLU A 190 10.96 7.11 -11.80
CA GLU A 190 11.14 8.44 -12.41
C GLU A 190 11.19 9.54 -11.35
N GLN A 191 10.21 9.55 -10.42
CA GLN A 191 10.16 10.52 -9.34
C GLN A 191 9.35 9.97 -8.14
N ASP A 192 10.01 9.79 -7.00
CA ASP A 192 9.34 9.38 -5.77
C ASP A 192 8.65 10.56 -5.07
N VAL A 193 7.45 10.92 -5.55
CA VAL A 193 6.60 11.97 -4.95
C VAL A 193 5.50 11.41 -4.06
N LEU A 194 5.41 10.08 -3.89
CA LEU A 194 4.31 9.40 -3.20
C LEU A 194 4.75 8.63 -1.94
N PHE A 195 6.05 8.39 -1.75
CA PHE A 195 6.60 7.80 -0.52
C PHE A 195 7.60 8.72 0.16
N ALA A 196 8.57 9.29 -0.58
CA ALA A 196 9.59 10.15 0.00
C ALA A 196 9.04 11.30 0.89
N PRO A 197 7.89 11.95 0.55
CA PRO A 197 7.34 13.01 1.38
C PRO A 197 6.71 12.54 2.71
N PHE A 198 6.48 11.24 2.90
CA PHE A 198 5.66 10.68 3.99
C PHE A 198 6.47 9.77 4.90
N ALA A 199 7.46 10.35 5.57
CA ALA A 199 8.46 9.62 6.33
C ALA A 199 7.84 8.73 7.42
N THR A 200 6.78 9.18 8.10
CA THR A 200 6.12 8.40 9.15
C THR A 200 5.45 7.17 8.56
N ILE A 201 4.70 7.34 7.46
CA ILE A 201 4.07 6.22 6.76
C ILE A 201 5.12 5.21 6.31
N VAL A 202 6.22 5.70 5.69
CA VAL A 202 7.32 4.86 5.22
C VAL A 202 7.99 4.11 6.37
N ASP A 203 8.18 4.75 7.52
CA ASP A 203 8.74 4.13 8.71
C ASP A 203 7.88 2.94 9.19
N PHE A 204 6.55 3.06 9.19
CA PHE A 204 5.66 1.92 9.49
C PHE A 204 5.80 0.77 8.49
N THR A 205 6.01 1.05 7.20
CA THR A 205 6.23 -0.02 6.20
C THR A 205 7.52 -0.80 6.44
N GLY A 206 8.52 -0.18 7.09
CA GLY A 206 9.80 -0.82 7.43
C GLY A 206 9.69 -1.92 8.48
N ARG A 207 8.60 -1.95 9.26
CA ARG A 207 8.37 -2.92 10.33
C ARG A 207 7.45 -4.04 9.84
N ASP A 208 7.69 -5.27 10.28
CA ASP A 208 6.83 -6.42 9.94
C ASP A 208 5.37 -6.15 10.32
N SER A 209 4.46 -6.16 9.35
CA SER A 209 3.05 -5.78 9.52
C SER A 209 2.80 -4.38 10.12
N GLY A 210 3.82 -3.53 10.20
CA GLY A 210 3.69 -2.19 10.80
C GLY A 210 2.69 -1.33 10.03
N TYR A 211 2.72 -1.39 8.70
CA TYR A 211 1.74 -0.69 7.86
C TYR A 211 0.30 -1.22 8.03
N LEU A 212 0.11 -2.52 8.25
CA LEU A 212 -1.21 -3.10 8.50
C LEU A 212 -1.74 -2.73 9.90
N ILE A 213 -0.86 -2.69 10.91
CA ILE A 213 -1.18 -2.18 12.25
C ILE A 213 -1.58 -0.72 12.16
N LEU A 214 -0.85 0.09 11.40
CA LEU A 214 -1.21 1.48 11.12
C LEU A 214 -2.62 1.58 10.48
N CYS A 215 -2.91 0.77 9.46
CA CYS A 215 -4.23 0.75 8.85
C CYS A 215 -5.34 0.37 9.85
N ALA A 216 -5.08 -0.55 10.79
CA ALA A 216 -6.04 -0.90 11.83
C ALA A 216 -6.31 0.23 12.83
N VAL A 217 -5.25 0.96 13.22
CA VAL A 217 -5.36 2.15 14.10
C VAL A 217 -6.14 3.26 13.39
N MET A 218 -5.75 3.62 12.17
CA MET A 218 -6.43 4.66 11.40
C MET A 218 -7.86 4.28 11.05
N GLY A 219 -8.12 3.00 10.76
CA GLY A 219 -9.47 2.48 10.56
C GLY A 219 -10.36 2.66 11.79
N ALA A 220 -9.88 2.29 12.98
CA ALA A 220 -10.61 2.49 14.23
C ALA A 220 -10.87 3.99 14.53
N TYR A 221 -9.88 4.85 14.28
CA TYR A 221 -10.02 6.30 14.40
C TYR A 221 -11.09 6.85 13.44
N LEU A 222 -10.99 6.53 12.14
CA LEU A 222 -11.91 7.00 11.12
C LEU A 222 -13.33 6.47 11.31
N ALA A 223 -13.48 5.24 11.80
CA ALA A 223 -14.78 4.68 12.17
C ALA A 223 -15.45 5.50 13.26
N THR A 224 -14.69 5.92 14.27
CA THR A 224 -15.19 6.80 15.34
C THR A 224 -15.59 8.16 14.79
N CYS A 225 -14.75 8.79 13.96
CA CYS A 225 -15.06 10.07 13.32
C CYS A 225 -16.30 10.01 12.41
N SER A 226 -16.56 8.86 11.79
CA SER A 226 -17.66 8.65 10.83
C SER A 226 -18.87 7.97 11.48
N GLN A 227 -18.86 7.78 12.81
CA GLN A 227 -19.92 7.10 13.57
C GLN A 227 -20.26 5.70 13.02
N GLN A 228 -19.26 4.96 12.55
CA GLN A 228 -19.38 3.59 12.06
C GLN A 228 -18.73 2.60 13.01
N SER A 229 -19.10 1.32 12.89
CA SER A 229 -18.44 0.23 13.63
C SER A 229 -17.06 -0.11 13.07
N TRP A 230 -16.19 -0.58 13.96
CA TRP A 230 -14.90 -1.17 13.62
C TRP A 230 -14.70 -2.46 14.40
N ASP A 231 -14.72 -3.59 13.69
CA ASP A 231 -14.83 -4.92 14.31
C ASP A 231 -13.48 -5.56 14.65
N LEU A 232 -12.38 -4.80 14.57
CA LEU A 232 -11.04 -5.27 14.91
C LEU A 232 -10.47 -4.48 16.10
N PRO A 233 -10.61 -4.99 17.33
CA PRO A 233 -9.97 -4.36 18.49
C PRO A 233 -8.47 -4.15 18.28
N VAL A 234 -7.99 -2.96 18.64
CA VAL A 234 -6.58 -2.55 18.50
C VAL A 234 -5.81 -2.98 19.75
N SER A 235 -5.94 -4.26 20.14
CA SER A 235 -5.24 -4.86 21.28
C SER A 235 -4.06 -5.71 20.82
N TYR A 236 -3.09 -5.92 21.70
CA TYR A 236 -1.85 -6.62 21.34
C TYR A 236 -2.13 -8.05 20.85
N ASP A 237 -3.02 -8.77 21.52
CA ASP A 237 -3.41 -10.14 21.17
C ASP A 237 -4.13 -10.21 19.83
N VAL A 238 -5.13 -9.36 19.64
CA VAL A 238 -5.96 -9.37 18.42
C VAL A 238 -5.14 -9.00 17.20
N LEU A 239 -4.29 -7.97 17.30
CA LEU A 239 -3.43 -7.55 16.19
C LEU A 239 -2.33 -8.58 15.90
N ALA A 240 -1.74 -9.18 16.93
CA ALA A 240 -0.73 -10.24 16.78
C ALA A 240 -1.31 -11.45 16.04
N GLN A 241 -2.50 -11.90 16.45
CA GLN A 241 -3.21 -12.98 15.77
C GLN A 241 -3.60 -12.58 14.34
N ARG A 242 -4.18 -11.39 14.16
CA ARG A 242 -4.65 -10.90 12.85
C ARG A 242 -3.52 -10.82 11.84
N PHE A 243 -2.38 -10.28 12.23
CA PHE A 243 -1.26 -10.04 11.32
C PHE A 243 -0.16 -11.09 11.40
N GLN A 244 -0.35 -12.14 12.20
CA GLN A 244 0.58 -13.28 12.34
C GLN A 244 1.99 -12.86 12.77
N VAL A 245 2.06 -11.89 13.69
CA VAL A 245 3.29 -11.39 14.32
C VAL A 245 3.23 -11.65 15.82
N SER A 246 4.34 -11.47 16.53
CA SER A 246 4.35 -11.67 17.98
C SER A 246 3.65 -10.52 18.72
N ARG A 247 3.09 -10.81 19.90
CA ARG A 247 2.52 -9.79 20.80
C ARG A 247 3.54 -8.72 21.17
N GLN A 248 4.79 -9.14 21.43
CA GLN A 248 5.88 -8.23 21.76
C GLN A 248 6.17 -7.27 20.60
N HIS A 249 6.14 -7.77 19.36
CA HIS A 249 6.34 -6.92 18.18
C HIS A 249 5.23 -5.87 18.05
N VAL A 250 3.96 -6.26 18.21
CA VAL A 250 2.84 -5.31 18.23
C VAL A 250 3.03 -4.27 19.35
N GLY A 251 3.39 -4.72 20.55
CA GLY A 251 3.68 -3.83 21.68
C GLY A 251 4.76 -2.81 21.35
N ASN A 252 5.86 -3.23 20.71
CA ASN A 252 6.94 -2.34 20.28
C ASN A 252 6.48 -1.30 19.25
N VAL A 253 5.68 -1.71 18.25
CA VAL A 253 5.14 -0.80 17.23
C VAL A 253 4.23 0.26 17.86
N LEU A 254 3.31 -0.15 18.74
CA LEU A 254 2.36 0.76 19.38
C LEU A 254 3.05 1.67 20.41
N ALA A 255 4.00 1.14 21.18
CA ALA A 255 4.78 1.93 22.13
C ALA A 255 5.66 2.97 21.42
N HIS A 256 6.27 2.60 20.30
CA HIS A 256 7.03 3.53 19.47
C HIS A 256 6.14 4.68 18.98
N ALA A 257 4.97 4.36 18.39
CA ALA A 257 4.03 5.36 17.91
C ALA A 257 3.55 6.32 19.01
N ALA A 258 3.28 5.78 20.21
CA ALA A 258 2.91 6.58 21.37
C ALA A 258 4.06 7.49 21.84
N SER A 259 5.28 6.97 21.91
CA SER A 259 6.48 7.75 22.30
C SER A 259 6.82 8.86 21.30
N SER A 260 6.46 8.66 20.03
CA SER A 260 6.61 9.63 18.95
C SER A 260 5.43 10.60 18.82
N GLY A 261 4.43 10.51 19.71
CA GLY A 261 3.27 11.42 19.71
C GLY A 261 2.31 11.23 18.54
N LEU A 262 2.32 10.06 17.89
CA LEU A 262 1.48 9.80 16.71
C LEU A 262 0.06 9.38 17.09
N PHE A 263 -0.06 8.39 17.97
CA PHE A 263 -1.34 7.91 18.48
C PHE A 263 -1.17 7.12 19.79
N VAL A 264 -2.24 7.01 20.55
CA VAL A 264 -2.29 6.23 21.79
C VAL A 264 -3.42 5.23 21.73
N THR A 265 -3.12 3.97 22.05
CA THR A 265 -4.11 2.89 22.19
C THR A 265 -4.19 2.43 23.63
N ARG A 266 -5.40 2.25 24.17
CA ARG A 266 -5.61 1.72 25.53
C ARG A 266 -6.82 0.80 25.55
N ALA A 267 -6.70 -0.32 26.25
CA ALA A 267 -7.76 -1.32 26.40
C ALA A 267 -8.36 -1.79 25.05
N GLY A 268 -7.53 -1.88 23.99
CA GLY A 268 -7.97 -2.29 22.66
C GLY A 268 -8.65 -1.21 21.83
N VAL A 269 -8.64 0.05 22.27
CA VAL A 269 -9.29 1.18 21.60
C VAL A 269 -8.27 2.29 21.33
N VAL A 270 -8.41 2.98 20.19
CA VAL A 270 -7.64 4.20 19.89
C VAL A 270 -8.18 5.35 20.75
N GLN A 271 -7.33 5.92 21.61
CA GLN A 271 -7.68 7.01 22.51
C GLN A 271 -7.49 8.37 21.83
N SER A 272 -6.40 8.51 21.07
CA SER A 272 -6.08 9.73 20.35
C SER A 272 -5.17 9.43 19.16
N VAL A 273 -5.23 10.29 18.15
CA VAL A 273 -4.32 10.37 17.01
C VAL A 273 -3.99 11.84 16.83
N SER A 274 -2.74 12.19 16.55
CA SER A 274 -2.35 13.59 16.36
C SER A 274 -2.87 14.15 15.04
N ASP A 275 -3.30 15.42 15.04
CA ASP A 275 -3.82 16.11 13.85
C ASP A 275 -2.80 16.15 12.70
N ALA A 276 -1.51 16.29 13.03
CA ALA A 276 -0.44 16.25 12.05
C ALA A 276 -0.37 14.89 11.34
N PHE A 277 -0.51 13.80 12.10
CA PHE A 277 -0.48 12.46 11.52
C PHE A 277 -1.74 12.13 10.73
N VAL A 278 -2.91 12.60 11.17
CA VAL A 278 -4.15 12.52 10.38
C VAL A 278 -3.99 13.25 9.04
N THR A 279 -3.33 14.40 9.04
CA THR A 279 -3.03 15.19 7.83
C THR A 279 -2.06 14.46 6.90
N GLU A 280 -0.97 13.89 7.45
CA GLU A 280 -0.01 13.06 6.70
C GLU A 280 -0.71 11.85 6.05
N PHE A 281 -1.47 11.08 6.83
CA PHE A 281 -2.17 9.89 6.35
C PHE A 281 -3.23 10.22 5.29
N SER A 282 -4.00 11.30 5.49
CA SER A 282 -5.01 11.74 4.54
C SER A 282 -4.38 12.18 3.22
N THR A 283 -3.32 13.01 3.30
CA THR A 283 -2.59 13.51 2.12
C THR A 283 -1.94 12.36 1.34
N TRP A 284 -1.29 11.44 2.05
CA TRP A 284 -0.72 10.24 1.44
C TRP A 284 -1.78 9.39 0.75
N SER A 285 -2.92 9.16 1.41
CA SER A 285 -4.02 8.36 0.87
C SER A 285 -4.58 8.96 -0.42
N VAL A 286 -4.85 10.27 -0.47
CA VAL A 286 -5.36 10.92 -1.69
C VAL A 286 -4.33 10.95 -2.82
N GLY A 287 -3.03 11.03 -2.49
CA GLY A 287 -1.95 10.88 -3.47
C GLY A 287 -1.95 9.50 -4.12
N GLN A 288 -2.08 8.43 -3.32
CA GLN A 288 -2.19 7.06 -3.82
C GLN A 288 -3.48 6.84 -4.63
N MET A 289 -4.62 7.37 -4.15
CA MET A 289 -5.89 7.32 -4.88
C MET A 289 -5.79 7.97 -6.25
N SER A 290 -5.24 9.20 -6.31
CA SER A 290 -5.05 9.92 -7.58
C SER A 290 -4.11 9.18 -8.53
N HIS A 291 -3.00 8.65 -8.01
CA HIS A 291 -2.02 7.94 -8.80
C HIS A 291 -2.61 6.71 -9.48
N PHE A 292 -3.24 5.80 -8.71
CA PHE A 292 -3.81 4.59 -9.28
C PHE A 292 -5.03 4.86 -10.14
N ARG A 293 -5.81 5.90 -9.84
CA ARG A 293 -6.91 6.34 -10.71
C ARG A 293 -6.39 6.83 -12.05
N THR A 294 -5.36 7.67 -12.06
CA THR A 294 -4.76 8.20 -13.29
C THR A 294 -4.23 7.07 -14.16
N LEU A 295 -3.44 6.16 -13.57
CA LEU A 295 -2.92 5.00 -14.30
C LEU A 295 -4.03 4.07 -14.82
N ALA A 296 -5.11 3.90 -14.07
CA ALA A 296 -6.25 3.09 -14.49
C ALA A 296 -6.95 3.69 -15.70
N LEU A 297 -7.17 5.01 -15.70
CA LEU A 297 -7.79 5.73 -16.82
C LEU A 297 -6.88 5.75 -18.05
N GLU A 298 -5.58 6.00 -17.88
CA GLU A 298 -4.57 5.94 -18.96
C GLU A 298 -4.55 4.56 -19.64
N ALA A 299 -4.78 3.48 -18.89
CA ALA A 299 -4.78 2.11 -19.43
C ALA A 299 -6.11 1.68 -20.08
N LEU A 300 -7.17 2.51 -20.00
CA LEU A 300 -8.45 2.27 -20.66
C LEU A 300 -8.69 3.18 -21.88
N ALA A 301 -7.94 4.28 -21.99
CA ALA A 301 -7.93 5.16 -23.16
C ALA A 301 -7.21 4.51 -24.35
#